data_AF-A0A937M770-F1
#
_entry.id   AF-A0A937M770-F1
#
_cell.length_a   1.000
_cell.length_b   1.000
_cell.length_c   1.000
_cell.angle_alpha   90.00
_cell.angle_beta   90.00
_cell.angle_gamma   90.00
#
_symmetry.space_group_name_H-M   'P 1'
#
loop_
_entity.id
_entity.type
_entity.pdbx_description
1 polymer ?
#
loop_
_entity_poly.entity_id
_entity_poly.type
_entity_poly.pdbx_seq_one_letter_code
_entity_poly.pdbx_strand_id
1 'polypeptide(L)'
;MTDEIDVDVPIFLKPGHNAGDLVESSKWKILRQEHGLVEVDAHLPAHLLNPRDQLFGGFTGTYVDMISIFTVRTLFESQEE
;
A
#
# COMPACT_ATOMS: atom_id res chain seq x y z
N MET A 1 -9.15 -22.54 -1.37
CA MET A 1 -7.91 -22.13 -2.06
C MET A 1 -7.20 -21.25 -1.06
N THR A 2 -6.23 -21.81 -0.35
CA THR A 2 -5.52 -21.16 0.75
C THR A 2 -4.57 -20.12 0.17
N ASP A 3 -4.82 -18.84 0.47
CA ASP A 3 -3.83 -17.78 0.23
C ASP A 3 -2.60 -18.11 1.08
N GLU A 4 -1.56 -18.63 0.44
CA GLU A 4 -0.23 -18.68 1.05
C GLU A 4 0.20 -17.23 1.30
N ILE A 5 0.28 -16.86 2.57
CA ILE A 5 0.92 -15.63 2.99
C ILE A 5 2.41 -15.84 2.72
N ASP A 6 2.88 -15.29 1.60
CA ASP A 6 4.30 -15.20 1.30
C ASP A 6 4.97 -14.38 2.41
N VAL A 7 5.61 -15.10 3.33
CA VAL A 7 6.19 -14.58 4.57
C VAL A 7 7.40 -13.68 4.33
N ASP A 8 7.93 -13.63 3.10
CA ASP A 8 9.11 -12.82 2.75
C ASP A 8 8.76 -11.48 2.09
N VAL A 9 7.49 -11.19 1.78
CA VAL A 9 7.13 -9.91 1.16
C VAL A 9 6.96 -8.83 2.23
N PRO A 10 7.76 -7.74 2.20
CA PRO A 10 7.65 -6.69 3.21
C PRO A 10 6.28 -6.01 3.16
N ILE A 11 5.68 -5.88 4.33
CA ILE A 11 4.42 -5.16 4.54
C ILE A 11 4.63 -3.68 4.20
N PHE A 12 3.72 -3.12 3.40
CA PHE A 12 3.80 -1.71 3.00
C PHE A 12 3.75 -0.76 4.21
N LEU A 13 2.73 -0.88 5.07
CA LEU A 13 2.59 -0.05 6.26
C LEU A 13 2.05 -0.87 7.44
N LYS A 14 2.68 -0.71 8.60
CA LYS A 14 2.23 -1.35 9.84
C LYS A 14 0.86 -0.78 10.28
N PRO A 15 0.01 -1.57 10.96
CA PRO A 15 -1.26 -1.09 11.51
C PRO A 15 -1.11 0.10 12.48
N GLY A 16 -2.17 0.90 12.60
CA GLY A 16 -2.24 2.01 13.56
C GLY A 16 -2.13 3.41 12.93
N HIS A 17 -2.13 3.50 11.60
CA HIS A 17 -2.19 4.76 10.87
C HIS A 17 -3.59 4.91 10.27
N ASN A 18 -4.40 5.86 10.75
CA ASN A 18 -5.83 5.97 10.38
C ASN A 18 -6.12 5.86 8.87
N ALA A 19 -5.38 6.58 8.02
CA ALA A 19 -5.59 6.51 6.57
C ALA A 19 -5.13 5.17 5.97
N GLY A 20 -4.11 4.54 6.56
CA GLY A 20 -3.62 3.22 6.16
C GLY A 20 -4.58 2.13 6.60
N ASP A 21 -5.10 2.20 7.81
CA ASP A 21 -6.09 1.27 8.34
C ASP A 21 -7.40 1.35 7.52
N LEU A 22 -7.81 2.55 7.07
CA LEU A 22 -8.97 2.74 6.19
C LEU A 22 -8.84 1.96 4.87
N VAL A 23 -7.65 1.95 4.26
CA VAL A 23 -7.37 1.23 3.00
C VAL A 23 -6.76 -0.16 3.23
N GLU A 24 -6.73 -0.61 4.49
CA GLU A 24 -6.14 -1.87 4.94
C GLU A 24 -4.70 -2.08 4.41
N SER A 25 -3.86 -1.04 4.50
CA SER A 25 -2.51 -1.02 3.92
C SER A 25 -1.55 -2.06 4.49
N SER A 26 -1.87 -2.67 5.62
CA SER A 26 -1.13 -3.82 6.17
C SER A 26 -1.26 -5.09 5.32
N LYS A 27 -2.26 -5.15 4.42
CA LYS A 27 -2.45 -6.23 3.45
C LYS A 27 -1.77 -5.95 2.10
N TRP A 28 -1.19 -4.78 1.92
CA TRP A 28 -0.51 -4.42 0.68
C TRP A 28 0.89 -5.01 0.65
N LYS A 29 1.32 -5.39 -0.55
CA LYS A 29 2.60 -6.07 -0.79
C LYS A 29 3.48 -5.21 -1.68
N ILE A 30 4.71 -4.92 -1.23
CA ILE A 30 5.71 -4.28 -2.10
C ILE A 30 6.23 -5.34 -3.07
N LEU A 31 6.01 -5.12 -4.36
CA LEU A 31 6.50 -6.00 -5.43
C LEU A 31 7.92 -5.60 -5.86
N ARG A 32 8.19 -4.30 -5.87
CA ARG A 32 9.47 -3.72 -6.30
C ARG A 32 9.74 -2.44 -5.54
N GLN A 33 10.99 -2.26 -5.12
CA GLN A 33 11.46 -1.02 -4.50
C GLN A 33 12.85 -0.68 -5.06
N GLU A 34 12.94 0.46 -5.72
CA GLU A 34 14.17 1.00 -6.31
C GLU A 34 14.22 2.51 -6.07
N HIS A 35 15.32 3.17 -6.44
CA HIS A 35 15.46 4.61 -6.29
C HIS A 35 14.42 5.36 -7.14
N GLY A 36 13.46 5.99 -6.47
CA GLY A 36 12.38 6.74 -7.09
C GLY A 36 11.25 5.88 -7.66
N LEU A 37 11.21 4.58 -7.36
CA LEU A 37 10.19 3.67 -7.85
C LEU A 37 9.74 2.70 -6.76
N VAL A 38 8.43 2.62 -6.56
CA VAL A 38 7.79 1.57 -5.75
C VAL A 38 6.62 1.01 -6.53
N GLU A 39 6.59 -0.32 -6.68
CA GLU A 39 5.46 -1.06 -7.24
C GLU A 39 4.79 -1.85 -6.12
N VAL A 40 3.46 -1.75 -6.01
CA VAL A 40 2.69 -2.32 -4.91
C VAL A 40 1.50 -3.10 -5.45
N ASP A 41 1.29 -4.31 -4.96
CA ASP A 41 0.01 -5.00 -5.04
C ASP A 41 -0.89 -4.48 -3.92
N ALA A 42 -1.77 -3.54 -4.29
CA ALA A 42 -2.59 -2.80 -3.34
C ALA A 42 -3.95 -3.49 -3.14
N HIS A 43 -4.15 -4.00 -1.92
CA HIS A 43 -5.44 -4.59 -1.53
C HIS A 43 -6.58 -3.58 -1.67
N LEU A 44 -7.71 -4.04 -2.22
CA LEU A 44 -8.93 -3.26 -2.35
C LEU A 44 -10.01 -3.82 -1.41
N PRO A 45 -10.26 -3.18 -0.26
CA PRO A 45 -11.22 -3.67 0.71
C PRO A 45 -12.66 -3.37 0.28
N ALA A 46 -13.58 -4.25 0.66
CA ALA A 46 -14.96 -4.23 0.20
C ALA A 46 -15.71 -2.93 0.55
N HIS A 47 -15.40 -2.30 1.69
CA HIS A 47 -16.04 -1.05 2.12
C HIS A 47 -15.59 0.19 1.34
N LEU A 48 -14.58 0.07 0.47
CA LEU A 48 -14.15 1.14 -0.44
C LEU A 48 -14.64 0.94 -1.87
N LEU A 49 -15.44 -0.10 -2.12
CA LEU A 49 -16.03 -0.36 -3.43
C LEU A 49 -17.28 0.49 -3.67
N ASN A 50 -17.47 0.89 -4.92
CA ASN A 50 -18.72 1.42 -5.41
C ASN A 50 -19.69 0.27 -5.75
N PRO A 51 -20.98 0.55 -6.06
CA PRO A 51 -21.96 -0.49 -6.41
C PRO A 51 -21.66 -1.32 -7.67
N ARG A 52 -20.54 -1.05 -8.37
CA ARG A 52 -20.04 -1.82 -9.51
C ARG A 52 -18.79 -2.63 -9.15
N ASP A 53 -18.50 -2.82 -7.87
CA ASP A 53 -17.33 -3.55 -7.37
C ASP A 53 -15.99 -2.96 -7.84
N GLN A 54 -15.95 -1.65 -8.06
CA GLN A 54 -14.72 -0.92 -8.40
C GLN A 54 -14.33 -0.01 -7.24
N LEU A 55 -13.05 0.35 -7.14
CA LEU A 55 -12.60 1.37 -6.21
C LEU A 55 -13.47 2.64 -6.37
N PHE A 56 -14.12 3.06 -5.27
CA PHE A 56 -14.89 4.29 -5.28
C PHE A 56 -13.95 5.46 -5.53
N GLY A 57 -14.27 6.28 -6.54
CA GLY A 57 -13.35 7.28 -7.07
C GLY A 57 -12.80 8.26 -6.03
N GLY A 58 -13.57 8.56 -4.98
CA GLY A 58 -13.16 9.41 -3.86
C GLY A 58 -11.98 8.89 -3.04
N PHE A 59 -11.62 7.61 -3.15
CA PHE A 59 -10.48 7.01 -2.42
C PHE A 59 -9.24 6.82 -3.29
N THR A 60 -9.33 7.02 -4.60
CA THR A 60 -8.16 6.88 -5.51
C THR A 60 -6.97 7.74 -5.05
N GLY A 61 -7.25 8.98 -4.63
CA GLY A 61 -6.23 9.90 -4.13
C GLY A 61 -5.51 9.37 -2.89
N THR A 62 -6.19 8.67 -1.99
CA THR A 62 -5.58 8.07 -0.79
C THR A 62 -4.55 7.00 -1.17
N TYR A 63 -4.87 6.14 -2.15
CA TYR A 63 -3.93 5.13 -2.63
C TYR A 63 -2.70 5.77 -3.26
N VAL A 64 -2.91 6.73 -4.15
CA VAL A 64 -1.83 7.43 -4.85
C VAL A 64 -0.94 8.20 -3.86
N ASP A 65 -1.52 8.92 -2.90
CA ASP A 65 -0.77 9.70 -1.91
C ASP A 65 0.13 8.80 -1.06
N MET A 66 -0.42 7.70 -0.55
CA MET A 66 0.36 6.74 0.24
C MET A 66 1.54 6.16 -0.54
N ILE A 67 1.32 5.71 -1.78
CA ILE A 67 2.39 5.18 -2.64
C ILE A 67 3.42 6.28 -2.97
N SER A 68 2.97 7.52 -3.20
CA SER A 68 3.85 8.66 -3.50
C SER A 68 4.79 8.98 -2.34
N ILE A 69 4.27 9.01 -1.11
CA ILE A 69 5.08 9.23 0.10
C ILE A 69 6.14 8.14 0.25
N PHE A 70 5.78 6.88 0.02
CA PHE A 70 6.74 5.76 0.06
C PHE A 70 7.77 5.84 -1.05
N THR A 71 7.36 6.24 -2.25
CA THR A 71 8.26 6.42 -3.39
C THR A 71 9.31 7.49 -3.08
N VAL A 72 8.90 8.63 -2.50
CA VAL A 72 9.83 9.69 -2.10
C VAL A 72 10.84 9.22 -1.06
N ARG A 73 10.46 8.33 -0.12
CA ARG A 73 11.39 7.77 0.87
C ARG A 73 12.54 7.00 0.23
N THR A 74 12.32 6.35 -0.92
CA THR A 74 13.40 5.62 -1.64
C THR A 74 14.48 6.54 -2.21
N LEU A 75 14.21 7.84 -2.31
CA LEU A 75 15.18 8.83 -2.80
C LEU A 75 16.21 9.21 -1.76
N PHE A 76 15.93 8.94 -0.48
CA PHE A 76 16.82 9.25 0.63
C PHE A 76 17.39 7.93 1.16
N GLU A 77 18.71 7.81 1.19
CA GLU A 77 19.38 6.70 1.87
C GLU A 77 18.95 6.71 3.34
N SER A 78 18.57 5.55 3.88
CA SER A 78 18.28 5.38 5.29
C SER A 78 19.49 5.91 6.08
N GLN A 79 19.30 7.01 6.81
CA GLN A 79 20.22 7.41 7.86
C GLN A 79 20.05 6.36 8.95
N GLU A 80 20.79 5.25 8.87
CA GLU A 80 21.00 4.37 10.02
C GLU A 80 21.96 5.11 10.97
N GLU A 81 21.40 5.76 12.00
CA GLU A 81 22.11 6.13 13.24
C GLU A 81 21.83 5.09 14.33
#